data_AF-A0A2K9B2Y8-F1
#
_entry.id   AF-A0A2K9B2Y8-F1
#
_cell.length_a   1.000
_cell.length_b   1.000
_cell.length_c   1.000
_cell.angle_alpha   90.00
_cell.angle_beta   90.00
_cell.angle_gamma   90.00
#
_symmetry.space_group_name_H-M   'P 1'
#
loop_
_entity.id
_entity.type
_entity.pdbx_description
1 polymer ?
#
loop_
_entity_poly.entity_id
_entity_poly.type
_entity_poly.pdbx_seq_one_letter_code
_entity_poly.pdbx_strand_id
1 'polypeptide(L)'
;MSGLEWPADLTDFRLPPAWDGRPVGWHGWHPPIEARALFLCENNGLRRDPQPCSGCGHPFQPWWAQGLTACGRVSITIERCGFCNTTIAFETGPDGTGEWTLDDGDYGPEDGFDNKEENR
;
A
#
# COMPACT_ATOMS: atom_id res chain seq x y z
N MET A 1 -21.44 -21.85 -8.90
CA MET A 1 -20.75 -21.24 -7.74
C MET A 1 -19.38 -20.84 -8.25
N SER A 2 -19.25 -19.58 -8.68
CA SER A 2 -18.00 -19.04 -9.22
C SER A 2 -16.99 -18.99 -8.09
N GLY A 3 -15.87 -19.70 -8.24
CA GLY A 3 -14.81 -19.72 -7.25
C GLY A 3 -14.35 -18.30 -6.98
N LEU A 4 -14.29 -17.91 -5.71
CA LEU A 4 -13.48 -16.78 -5.29
C LEU A 4 -12.04 -17.15 -5.65
N GLU A 5 -11.54 -16.63 -6.76
CA GLU A 5 -10.16 -16.85 -7.21
C GLU A 5 -9.23 -16.09 -6.26
N TRP A 6 -8.63 -16.86 -5.35
CA TRP A 6 -7.72 -16.42 -4.32
C TRP A 6 -6.26 -16.64 -4.75
N PRO A 7 -5.33 -15.71 -4.46
CA PRO A 7 -5.49 -14.26 -4.48
C PRO A 7 -5.33 -13.71 -5.92
N ALA A 8 -5.99 -12.60 -6.23
CA ALA A 8 -5.80 -11.90 -7.50
C ALA A 8 -4.39 -11.26 -7.56
N ASP A 9 -3.71 -11.47 -8.68
CA ASP A 9 -2.40 -10.87 -8.95
C ASP A 9 -2.51 -9.35 -8.97
N LEU A 10 -1.50 -8.69 -8.40
CA LEU A 10 -1.42 -7.24 -8.46
C LEU A 10 -1.18 -6.81 -9.92
N THR A 11 -2.09 -6.01 -10.46
CA THR A 11 -2.01 -5.50 -11.83
C THR A 11 -1.48 -4.08 -11.92
N ASP A 12 -1.63 -3.32 -10.83
CA ASP A 12 -1.09 -1.96 -10.69
C ASP A 12 -0.02 -1.94 -9.60
N PHE A 13 1.23 -1.65 -9.98
CA PHE A 13 2.37 -1.58 -9.08
C PHE A 13 2.75 -0.15 -8.68
N ARG A 14 2.02 0.86 -9.15
CA ARG A 14 2.30 2.26 -8.83
C ARG A 14 2.20 2.49 -7.33
N LEU A 15 3.16 3.26 -6.81
CA LEU A 15 3.22 3.72 -5.44
C LEU A 15 3.32 5.25 -5.43
N PRO A 16 2.70 5.96 -4.48
CA PRO A 16 2.77 7.41 -4.38
C PRO A 16 4.22 7.87 -4.30
N PRO A 17 4.66 8.75 -5.19
CA PRO A 17 6.06 9.16 -5.23
C PRO A 17 6.46 10.07 -4.07
N ALA A 18 5.48 10.77 -3.51
CA ALA A 18 5.65 11.67 -2.39
C ALA A 18 4.46 11.58 -1.43
N TRP A 19 4.70 11.92 -0.18
CA TRP A 19 3.71 12.08 0.88
C TRP A 19 3.87 13.46 1.48
N ASP A 20 2.81 14.28 1.47
CA ASP A 20 2.87 15.70 1.86
C ASP A 20 4.03 16.48 1.22
N GLY A 21 4.24 16.26 -0.07
CA GLY A 21 5.31 16.89 -0.85
C GLY A 21 6.71 16.36 -0.56
N ARG A 22 6.87 15.31 0.26
CA ARG A 22 8.16 14.68 0.57
C ARG A 22 8.32 13.36 -0.17
N PRO A 23 9.44 13.12 -0.88
CA PRO A 23 9.68 11.84 -1.53
C PRO A 23 9.61 10.66 -0.55
N VAL A 24 9.08 9.53 -1.02
CA VAL A 24 8.98 8.29 -0.25
C VAL A 24 9.91 7.23 -0.84
N GLY A 25 10.78 6.68 0.01
CA GLY A 25 11.56 5.49 -0.32
C GLY A 25 10.76 4.23 -0.01
N TRP A 26 10.29 3.52 -1.02
CA TRP A 26 9.50 2.29 -0.87
C TRP A 26 10.37 1.04 -0.80
N HIS A 27 9.97 0.07 0.01
CA HIS A 27 10.61 -1.24 0.15
C HIS A 27 10.08 -2.29 -0.86
N GLY A 28 9.16 -1.91 -1.74
CA GLY A 28 8.53 -2.78 -2.72
C GLY A 28 7.23 -3.42 -2.23
N TRP A 29 6.57 -4.13 -3.14
CA TRP A 29 5.33 -4.84 -2.85
C TRP A 29 5.57 -6.21 -2.25
N HIS A 30 4.74 -6.57 -1.28
CA HIS A 30 4.63 -7.87 -0.68
C HIS A 30 3.27 -8.49 -1.04
N PRO A 31 3.23 -9.81 -1.33
CA PRO A 31 2.00 -10.50 -1.65
C PRO A 31 1.07 -10.56 -0.42
N PRO A 32 -0.23 -10.85 -0.65
CA PRO A 32 -1.16 -11.06 0.43
C PRO A 32 -0.67 -12.16 1.36
N ILE A 33 -0.74 -11.90 2.66
CA ILE A 33 -0.40 -12.92 3.65
C ILE A 33 -1.60 -13.87 3.73
N GLU A 34 -1.43 -15.11 3.25
CA GLU A 34 -2.49 -16.10 3.28
C GLU A 34 -3.03 -16.24 4.71
N ALA A 35 -4.33 -16.05 4.93
CA ALA A 35 -4.97 -16.20 6.25
C ALA A 35 -4.76 -17.59 6.87
N ARG A 36 -4.36 -18.58 6.06
CA ARG A 36 -3.96 -19.94 6.50
C ARG A 36 -2.65 -19.95 7.29
N ALA A 37 -1.78 -18.97 7.03
CA ALA A 37 -0.47 -18.83 7.65
C ALA A 37 -0.50 -17.96 8.93
N LEU A 38 -1.64 -17.33 9.24
CA LEU A 38 -1.76 -16.35 10.32
C LEU A 38 -2.83 -16.77 11.34
N PHE A 39 -2.49 -17.72 12.22
CA PHE A 39 -2.99 -17.64 13.58
C PHE A 39 -2.47 -16.33 14.19
N LEU A 40 -3.37 -15.37 14.44
CA LEU A 40 -3.25 -14.24 15.39
C LEU A 40 -1.84 -14.01 15.95
N CYS A 41 -0.92 -13.53 15.10
CA CYS A 41 0.41 -13.16 15.55
C CYS A 41 0.54 -11.64 15.41
N GLU A 42 0.86 -11.00 16.54
CA GLU A 42 1.08 -9.57 16.77
C GLU A 42 2.18 -8.93 15.90
N ASN A 43 2.64 -9.58 14.83
CA ASN A 43 3.85 -9.23 14.07
C ASN A 43 3.63 -9.10 12.55
N ASN A 44 2.39 -9.06 12.07
CA ASN A 44 2.14 -8.99 10.62
C ASN A 44 2.10 -7.56 10.08
N GLY A 45 2.26 -6.54 10.95
CA GLY A 45 2.20 -5.13 10.56
C GLY A 45 0.82 -4.62 10.09
N LEU A 46 -0.16 -5.51 9.91
CA LEU A 46 -1.53 -5.16 9.57
C LEU A 46 -2.16 -4.42 10.76
N ARG A 47 -2.57 -3.17 10.52
CA ARG A 47 -3.11 -2.29 11.56
C ARG A 47 -4.60 -2.45 11.82
N ARG A 48 -5.27 -3.27 11.01
CA ARG A 48 -6.71 -3.53 11.13
C ARG A 48 -6.97 -5.01 11.36
N ASP A 49 -8.04 -5.27 12.11
CA ASP A 49 -8.70 -6.57 12.07
C ASP A 49 -9.08 -6.89 10.61
N PRO A 50 -9.03 -8.16 10.18
CA PRO A 50 -9.42 -8.54 8.82
C PRO A 50 -10.87 -8.11 8.53
N GLN A 51 -11.04 -7.02 7.78
CA GLN A 51 -12.33 -6.48 7.33
C GLN A 51 -12.42 -6.62 5.83
N PRO A 52 -13.56 -7.01 5.22
CA PRO A 52 -13.70 -7.04 3.77
C PRO A 52 -13.25 -5.73 3.11
N CYS A 53 -12.68 -5.81 1.91
CA CYS A 53 -12.28 -4.62 1.17
C CYS A 53 -13.46 -3.66 0.99
N SER A 54 -13.21 -2.39 1.29
CA SER A 54 -14.21 -1.32 1.18
C SER A 54 -14.74 -1.09 -0.24
N GLY A 55 -13.96 -1.44 -1.27
CA GLY A 55 -14.34 -1.24 -2.67
C GLY A 55 -15.27 -2.31 -3.24
N CYS A 56 -14.95 -3.60 -3.04
CA CYS A 56 -15.71 -4.70 -3.65
C CYS A 56 -16.18 -5.79 -2.66
N GLY A 57 -15.91 -5.64 -1.36
CA GLY A 57 -16.37 -6.57 -0.33
C GLY A 57 -15.67 -7.93 -0.33
N HIS A 58 -14.60 -8.12 -1.11
CA HIS A 58 -13.83 -9.36 -1.06
C HIS A 58 -13.13 -9.51 0.31
N PRO A 59 -12.97 -10.74 0.84
CA PRO A 59 -12.26 -10.95 2.10
C PRO A 59 -10.83 -10.43 1.99
N PHE A 60 -10.42 -9.64 2.99
CA PHE A 60 -9.24 -8.81 2.88
C PHE A 60 -7.96 -9.59 3.13
N GLN A 61 -7.22 -9.76 2.05
CA GLN A 61 -5.79 -10.08 2.04
C GLN A 61 -5.19 -9.16 0.96
N PRO A 62 -4.80 -7.93 1.33
CA PRO A 62 -4.27 -6.98 0.38
C PRO A 62 -2.81 -7.34 0.05
N TRP A 63 -2.37 -6.94 -1.14
CA TRP A 63 -0.95 -6.67 -1.35
C TRP A 63 -0.56 -5.48 -0.48
N TRP A 64 0.67 -5.43 0.00
CA TRP A 64 1.09 -4.32 0.83
C TRP A 64 2.50 -3.85 0.52
N ALA A 65 2.78 -2.59 0.80
CA ALA A 65 4.10 -1.99 0.66
C ALA A 65 4.36 -1.06 1.83
N GLN A 66 5.61 -0.96 2.26
CA GLN A 66 6.03 -0.01 3.27
C GLN A 66 7.02 0.99 2.68
N GLY A 67 6.86 2.25 3.05
CA GLY A 67 7.71 3.35 2.64
C GLY A 67 8.05 4.26 3.80
N LEU A 68 9.13 5.01 3.63
CA LEU A 68 9.57 6.03 4.58
C LEU A 68 9.82 7.34 3.84
N THR A 69 9.27 8.43 4.35
CA THR A 69 9.59 9.77 3.84
C THR A 69 11.09 10.03 3.97
N ALA A 70 11.66 10.80 3.02
CA ALA A 70 13.10 11.08 2.99
C ALA A 70 13.67 11.71 4.29
N CYS A 71 12.83 12.38 5.09
CA CYS A 71 13.23 12.93 6.39
C CYS A 71 13.20 11.89 7.54
N GLY A 72 12.79 10.65 7.28
CA GLY A 72 12.74 9.55 8.24
C GLY A 72 11.68 9.66 9.33
N ARG A 73 10.73 10.60 9.22
CA ARG A 73 9.79 10.92 10.31
C ARG A 73 8.42 10.27 10.14
N VAL A 74 8.05 10.02 8.89
CA VAL A 74 6.73 9.50 8.54
C VAL A 74 6.94 8.20 7.78
N SER A 75 6.41 7.10 8.33
CA SER A 75 6.33 5.81 7.65
C SER A 75 4.93 5.62 7.07
N ILE A 76 4.88 5.12 5.85
CA ILE A 76 3.62 4.86 5.13
C ILE A 76 3.52 3.36 4.90
N THR A 77 2.37 2.78 5.25
CA THR A 77 2.00 1.42 4.82
C THR A 77 0.85 1.54 3.84
N ILE A 78 1.00 0.99 2.65
CA ILE A 78 -0.06 0.89 1.66
C ILE A 78 -0.60 -0.54 1.66
N GLU A 79 -1.92 -0.66 1.63
CA GLU A 79 -2.67 -1.90 1.43
C GLU A 79 -3.49 -1.75 0.15
N ARG A 80 -3.32 -2.67 -0.81
CA ARG A 80 -4.06 -2.66 -2.09
C ARG A 80 -4.79 -3.97 -2.31
N CYS A 81 -6.06 -3.85 -2.65
CA CYS A 81 -6.85 -4.96 -3.14
C CYS A 81 -6.33 -5.42 -4.50
N GLY A 82 -5.88 -6.67 -4.62
CA GLY A 82 -5.48 -7.24 -5.92
C GLY A 82 -6.63 -7.43 -6.92
N PHE A 83 -7.89 -7.37 -6.46
CA PHE A 83 -9.07 -7.59 -7.32
C PHE A 83 -9.62 -6.29 -7.94
N CYS A 84 -9.73 -5.21 -7.16
CA CYS A 84 -10.33 -3.95 -7.60
C CYS A 84 -9.41 -2.73 -7.42
N ASN A 85 -8.15 -2.94 -7.02
CA ASN A 85 -7.14 -1.89 -6.82
C ASN A 85 -7.49 -0.80 -5.80
N THR A 86 -8.58 -0.96 -5.04
CA THR A 86 -8.86 -0.08 -3.90
C THR A 86 -7.65 -0.08 -2.97
N THR A 87 -7.12 1.12 -2.73
CA THR A 87 -5.86 1.31 -2.05
C THR A 87 -6.08 2.16 -0.82
N ILE A 88 -5.56 1.68 0.31
CA ILE A 88 -5.64 2.37 1.60
C ILE A 88 -4.22 2.58 2.09
N ALA A 89 -3.95 3.76 2.60
CA ALA A 89 -2.66 4.13 3.15
C ALA A 89 -2.78 4.47 4.63
N PHE A 90 -1.79 4.01 5.39
CA PHE A 90 -1.60 4.34 6.78
C PHE A 90 -0.36 5.18 6.92
N GLU A 91 -0.55 6.41 7.35
CA GLU A 91 0.54 7.28 7.73
C GLU A 91 0.82 7.09 9.21
N THR A 92 2.08 6.92 9.59
CA THR A 92 2.52 6.98 10.99
C THR A 92 3.58 8.03 11.13
N GLY A 93 3.26 9.07 11.89
CA GLY A 93 4.18 10.15 12.21
C GLY A 93 4.21 10.47 13.70
N PRO A 94 4.85 11.59 14.09
CA PRO A 94 4.92 12.03 15.48
C PRO A 94 3.56 12.32 16.09
N ASP A 95 2.59 12.75 15.28
CA ASP A 95 1.25 13.14 15.70
C ASP A 95 0.28 11.96 15.78
N GLY A 96 0.76 10.75 15.51
CA GLY A 96 -0.02 9.52 15.54
C GLY A 96 -0.20 8.91 14.16
N THR A 97 -1.35 8.26 13.99
CA THR A 97 -1.67 7.49 12.78
C THR A 97 -2.88 8.05 12.06
N GLY A 98 -2.73 8.27 10.76
CA GLY A 98 -3.83 8.63 9.86
C GLY A 98 -4.13 7.50 8.86
N GLU A 99 -5.37 7.44 8.40
CA GLU A 99 -5.82 6.53 7.33
C GLU A 99 -6.38 7.34 6.16
N TRP A 100 -5.99 6.96 4.94
CA TRP A 100 -6.37 7.64 3.71
C TRP A 100 -6.76 6.61 2.64
N THR A 101 -7.80 6.89 1.87
CA THR A 101 -8.11 6.12 0.65
C THR A 101 -7.47 6.83 -0.53
N LEU A 102 -6.69 6.10 -1.31
CA LEU A 102 -5.98 6.68 -2.45
C LEU A 102 -6.78 6.52 -3.74
N ASP A 103 -6.70 7.55 -4.58
CA ASP A 103 -7.23 7.60 -5.93
C ASP A 103 -6.11 7.73 -6.97
N ASP A 104 -6.46 7.75 -8.26
CA ASP A 104 -5.48 7.78 -9.35
C ASP A 104 -4.56 9.02 -9.33
N GLY A 105 -4.98 10.12 -8.72
CA GLY A 105 -4.18 11.34 -8.61
C GLY A 105 -2.99 11.22 -7.66
N ASP A 106 -3.05 10.31 -6.70
CA ASP A 106 -2.02 10.14 -5.66
C ASP A 106 -0.73 9.51 -6.17
N TYR A 107 -0.76 8.86 -7.34
CA TYR A 107 0.41 8.19 -7.92
C TYR A 107 1.29 9.12 -8.78
N GLY A 108 0.92 10.39 -8.90
CA GLY A 108 1.59 11.36 -9.75
C GLY A 108 1.37 11.08 -11.25
N PRO A 109 1.88 11.96 -12.13
CA PRO A 109 1.85 11.71 -13.57
C PRO A 109 2.71 10.49 -13.91
N GLU A 110 2.25 9.65 -14.84
CA GLU A 110 2.95 8.41 -15.26
C GLU A 110 4.40 8.69 -15.76
N ASP A 111 4.70 9.93 -16.15
CA ASP A 111 5.98 10.38 -16.70
C ASP A 111 6.82 11.24 -15.72
N GLY A 112 6.55 11.15 -14.42
CA GLY A 112 6.95 12.15 -13.43
C GLY A 112 8.27 11.95 -12.66
N PHE A 113 9.20 11.10 -13.10
CA PHE A 113 10.57 11.07 -12.56
C PHE A 113 11.58 10.99 -13.71
N ASP A 114 11.71 12.08 -14.45
CA ASP A 114 12.96 12.33 -15.19
C ASP A 114 14.09 12.33 -14.16
N ASN A 115 14.88 11.26 -14.19
CA ASN A 115 16.18 11.17 -13.53
C ASN A 115 17.04 12.36 -14.00
N LYS A 116 17.04 13.45 -13.23
CA LYS A 116 18.08 14.48 -13.32
C LYS A 116 19.21 14.18 -12.34
N GLU A 117 19.85 13.04 -12.57
CA GLU A 117 21.29 12.83 -12.39
C GLU A 117 21.68 12.08 -13.66
N GLU A 118 22.54 12.55 -14.57
CA GLU A 118 23.97 12.86 -14.41
C GLU A 118 24.39 13.48 -15.76
N ASN A 119 25.02 14.65 -15.83
CA ASN A 119 26.48 14.68 -15.94
C ASN A 119 27.04 16.09 -15.74
N ARG A 120 28.15 16.06 -15.03
CA ARG A 120 29.12 17.10 -14.69
C ARG A 120 29.85 17.63 -15.92
#